data_AF-A0A7V8VH76-F1
#
_entry.id   AF-A0A7V8VH76-F1
#
_cell.length_a   1.000
_cell.length_b   1.000
_cell.length_c   1.000
_cell.angle_alpha   90.00
_cell.angle_beta   90.00
_cell.angle_gamma   90.00
#
_symmetry.space_group_name_H-M   'P 1'
#
loop_
_entity.id
_entity.type
_entity.pdbx_description
1 polymer ?
#
loop_
_entity_poly.entity_id
_entity_poly.type
_entity_poly.pdbx_seq_one_letter_code
_entity_poly.pdbx_strand_id
1 'polypeptide(L)'
;MGDALPPDAPANGDGRAAPLDGRGSPDVQSGRPETEVSLSRVGIRGVEKVIRVEGPGADEKPGLYFAELECAVDLHPEQAGVHMSRFEEVVNEAIDGVVLRESLRTEELAAHIAERIRERQQGRRAEVTITARYPERVSAPVSGIESQEIYRLFGTAVASERGTRTMAGVEAQGMTACPCAQEMVTESSRERLRADGFTDDEIARVFEAVPVATHNQRGIGTLHIGCPEGCTEALEAEVLLE
;
A
#
# COMPACT_ATOMS: atom_id res chain seq x y z
N MET A 1 32.45 29.46 83.35
CA MET A 1 32.02 28.11 82.93
C MET A 1 31.67 28.22 81.46
N GLY A 2 32.66 27.94 80.61
CA GLY A 2 32.47 27.84 79.16
C GLY A 2 32.52 26.36 78.80
N ASP A 3 31.72 25.97 77.82
CA ASP A 3 31.80 24.64 77.22
C ASP A 3 31.78 24.79 75.70
N ALA A 4 32.69 24.07 75.06
CA ALA A 4 33.03 24.15 73.65
C ALA A 4 32.32 23.05 72.86
N LEU A 5 31.79 23.39 71.67
CA LEU A 5 31.33 22.40 70.69
C LEU A 5 32.50 21.71 70.00
N PRO A 6 32.45 20.39 69.76
CA PRO A 6 33.37 19.68 68.87
C PRO A 6 32.83 19.55 67.42
N PRO A 7 33.70 19.18 66.45
CA PRO A 7 33.49 19.36 65.01
C PRO A 7 33.25 18.07 64.19
N ASP A 8 32.76 18.30 62.96
CA ASP A 8 32.91 17.61 61.67
C ASP A 8 32.83 16.07 61.50
N ALA A 9 32.10 15.72 60.43
CA ALA A 9 31.84 14.39 59.87
C ALA A 9 33.06 13.71 59.22
N PRO A 10 33.04 12.37 59.06
CA PRO A 10 33.81 11.71 58.02
C PRO A 10 32.93 11.36 56.81
N ALA A 11 33.37 11.82 55.64
CA ALA A 11 32.96 11.29 54.35
C ALA A 11 33.73 10.00 54.06
N ASN A 12 33.03 8.89 53.86
CA ASN A 12 33.59 7.70 53.23
C ASN A 12 32.73 7.35 52.02
N GLY A 13 33.21 7.78 50.85
CA GLY A 13 32.78 7.24 49.58
C GLY A 13 33.51 5.93 49.33
N ASP A 14 32.74 4.89 49.03
CA ASP A 14 33.24 3.75 48.27
C ASP A 14 32.22 3.46 47.17
N GLY A 15 32.47 4.11 46.02
CA GLY A 15 31.67 4.04 44.82
C GLY A 15 31.86 2.71 44.11
N ARG A 16 31.20 1.66 44.59
CA ARG A 16 30.92 0.47 43.79
C ARG A 16 29.43 0.42 43.49
N ALA A 17 29.06 0.98 42.34
CA ALA A 17 27.80 0.67 41.70
C ALA A 17 27.73 -0.86 41.55
N ALA A 18 26.70 -1.47 42.17
CA ALA A 18 26.36 -2.85 41.92
C ALA A 18 26.17 -3.04 40.40
N PRO A 19 26.57 -4.19 39.82
CA PRO A 19 26.28 -4.46 38.42
C PRO A 19 24.77 -4.44 38.25
N LEU A 20 24.27 -3.62 37.33
CA LEU A 20 22.89 -3.71 36.88
C LEU A 20 22.72 -5.10 36.26
N ASP A 21 22.09 -5.99 37.01
CA ASP A 21 21.72 -7.34 36.60
C ASP A 21 20.87 -7.18 35.32
N GLY A 22 21.45 -7.52 34.17
CA GLY A 22 20.82 -7.45 32.86
C GLY A 22 19.73 -8.51 32.67
N ARG A 23 18.78 -8.58 33.61
CA ARG A 23 17.55 -9.34 33.43
C ARG A 23 16.69 -8.54 32.46
N GLY A 24 16.75 -8.93 31.19
CA GLY A 24 15.82 -8.45 30.18
C GLY A 24 14.41 -8.49 30.76
N SER A 25 13.68 -7.38 30.64
CA SER A 25 12.28 -7.29 31.01
C SER A 25 11.55 -8.52 30.49
N PRO A 26 10.66 -9.15 31.28
CA PRO A 26 9.89 -10.29 30.80
C PRO A 26 9.21 -9.93 29.48
N ASP A 27 9.29 -10.85 28.51
CA ASP A 27 8.65 -10.69 27.20
C ASP A 27 7.13 -10.78 27.38
N VAL A 28 6.52 -9.63 27.67
CA VAL A 28 5.09 -9.48 27.92
C VAL A 28 4.27 -9.95 26.71
N GLN A 29 4.78 -9.76 25.49
CA GLN A 29 4.05 -10.08 24.26
C GLN A 29 3.92 -11.59 24.06
N SER A 30 4.96 -12.33 24.43
CA SER A 30 4.97 -13.80 24.38
C SER A 30 4.29 -14.45 25.61
N GLY A 31 3.81 -13.67 26.57
CA GLY A 31 3.09 -14.16 27.75
C GLY A 31 1.65 -14.57 27.44
N ARG A 32 1.00 -15.27 28.38
CA ARG A 32 -0.44 -15.60 28.28
C ARG A 32 -1.31 -14.38 28.65
N PRO A 33 -2.34 -14.06 27.84
CA PRO A 33 -3.27 -12.98 28.16
C PRO A 33 -4.24 -13.37 29.28
N GLU A 34 -4.83 -12.38 29.94
CA GLU A 34 -5.92 -12.59 30.92
C GLU A 34 -7.19 -13.13 30.25
N THR A 35 -7.38 -12.83 28.97
CA THR A 35 -8.49 -13.33 28.15
C THR A 35 -7.94 -13.92 26.86
N GLU A 36 -8.19 -15.21 26.64
CA GLU A 36 -7.68 -15.96 25.50
C GLU A 36 -8.60 -15.78 24.28
N VAL A 37 -8.30 -14.78 23.44
CA VAL A 37 -9.03 -14.49 22.20
C VAL A 37 -8.06 -14.44 21.04
N SER A 38 -8.41 -15.12 19.94
CA SER A 38 -7.64 -15.05 18.70
C SER A 38 -7.93 -13.74 17.96
N LEU A 39 -6.89 -13.05 17.46
CA LEU A 39 -7.07 -11.92 16.55
C LEU A 39 -6.70 -12.33 15.13
N SER A 40 -7.56 -12.02 14.16
CA SER A 40 -7.31 -12.37 12.74
C SER A 40 -6.28 -11.46 12.06
N ARG A 41 -6.12 -10.21 12.54
CA ARG A 41 -5.13 -9.24 12.07
C ARG A 41 -4.67 -8.36 13.22
N VAL A 42 -3.37 -8.32 13.44
CA VAL A 42 -2.68 -7.32 14.28
C VAL A 42 -1.33 -6.99 13.63
N GLY A 43 -0.91 -5.73 13.69
CA GLY A 43 0.33 -5.27 13.07
C GLY A 43 0.36 -3.76 12.85
N ILE A 44 1.01 -3.34 11.78
CA ILE A 44 1.30 -1.92 11.48
C ILE A 44 0.68 -1.48 10.15
N ARG A 45 0.39 -0.19 10.03
CA ARG A 45 -0.14 0.46 8.82
C ARG A 45 0.53 1.81 8.62
N GLY A 46 0.48 2.34 7.40
CA GLY A 46 1.02 3.66 7.08
C GLY A 46 2.54 3.71 7.13
N VAL A 47 3.23 2.60 6.89
CA VAL A 47 4.70 2.58 6.86
C VAL A 47 5.18 3.08 5.52
N GLU A 48 5.69 4.30 5.49
CA GLU A 48 6.18 4.94 4.28
C GLU A 48 7.64 4.56 4.00
N LYS A 49 7.92 4.13 2.77
CA LYS A 49 9.25 3.73 2.30
C LYS A 49 9.49 4.15 0.87
N VAL A 50 10.76 4.31 0.51
CA VAL A 50 11.18 4.36 -0.90
C VAL A 50 11.64 2.97 -1.27
N ILE A 51 10.94 2.34 -2.21
CA ILE A 51 11.25 1.00 -2.68
C ILE A 51 11.82 1.06 -4.10
N ARG A 52 12.67 0.09 -4.41
CA ARG A 52 13.14 -0.17 -5.76
C ARG A 52 12.35 -1.34 -6.32
N VAL A 53 11.43 -1.07 -7.24
CA VAL A 53 10.68 -2.09 -7.98
C VAL A 53 11.09 -2.05 -9.44
N GLU A 54 10.99 -3.18 -10.12
CA GLU A 54 11.15 -3.23 -11.58
C GLU A 54 10.16 -2.26 -12.20
N GLY A 55 10.68 -1.31 -12.97
CA GLY A 55 9.85 -0.48 -13.84
C GLY A 55 9.42 -1.33 -15.03
N PRO A 56 8.28 -1.02 -15.66
CA PRO A 56 7.87 -1.75 -16.82
C PRO A 56 8.80 -1.44 -18.01
N GLY A 57 9.11 -2.49 -18.78
CA GLY A 57 10.16 -2.48 -19.81
C GLY A 57 11.43 -3.22 -19.40
N ALA A 58 11.71 -4.35 -20.05
CA ALA A 58 12.82 -5.26 -19.74
C ALA A 58 14.24 -4.63 -19.83
N ASP A 59 14.36 -3.41 -20.37
CA ASP A 59 15.61 -2.68 -20.56
C ASP A 59 15.72 -1.39 -19.72
N GLU A 60 14.72 -1.05 -18.90
CA GLU A 60 14.78 0.13 -18.01
C GLU A 60 15.34 -0.19 -16.62
N LYS A 61 16.11 0.76 -16.08
CA LYS A 61 16.69 0.61 -14.73
C LYS A 61 15.56 0.59 -13.70
N PRO A 62 15.66 -0.22 -12.64
CA PRO A 62 14.67 -0.25 -11.59
C PRO A 62 14.46 1.14 -10.97
N GLY A 63 13.22 1.63 -11.03
CA GLY A 63 12.84 2.94 -10.52
C GLY A 63 12.77 2.99 -9.00
N LEU A 64 12.87 4.20 -8.44
CA LEU A 64 12.63 4.44 -7.02
C LEU A 64 11.24 5.03 -6.86
N TYR A 65 10.39 4.36 -6.08
CA TYR A 65 8.99 4.74 -5.91
C TYR A 65 8.66 4.90 -4.45
N PHE A 66 7.81 5.88 -4.17
CA PHE A 66 7.23 6.06 -2.84
C PHE A 66 6.16 4.99 -2.64
N ALA A 67 6.27 4.24 -1.55
CA ALA A 67 5.35 3.19 -1.19
C ALA A 67 4.87 3.28 0.26
N GLU A 68 3.63 2.91 0.47
CA GLU A 68 3.02 2.71 1.77
C GLU A 68 2.79 1.23 2.00
N LEU A 69 3.22 0.72 3.16
CA LEU A 69 3.09 -0.67 3.55
C LEU A 69 2.11 -0.83 4.72
N GLU A 70 1.26 -1.85 4.61
CA GLU A 70 0.50 -2.43 5.70
C GLU A 70 0.95 -3.86 5.93
N CYS A 71 1.16 -4.23 7.19
CA CYS A 71 1.64 -5.55 7.56
C CYS A 71 0.81 -6.06 8.74
N ALA A 72 0.28 -7.28 8.64
CA ALA A 72 -0.49 -7.89 9.70
C ALA A 72 -0.22 -9.38 9.81
N VAL A 73 -0.40 -9.93 11.01
CA VAL A 73 -0.35 -11.35 11.31
C VAL A 73 -1.53 -11.71 12.20
N ASP A 74 -1.93 -12.97 12.21
CA ASP A 74 -2.85 -13.48 13.24
C ASP A 74 -2.14 -13.60 14.60
N LEU A 75 -2.92 -13.47 15.67
CA LEU A 75 -2.46 -13.66 17.03
C LEU A 75 -3.17 -14.86 17.65
N HIS A 76 -2.36 -15.82 18.12
CA HIS A 76 -2.88 -16.99 18.83
C HIS A 76 -3.50 -16.57 20.17
N PRO A 77 -4.62 -17.17 20.61
CA PRO A 77 -5.29 -16.81 21.86
C PRO A 77 -4.42 -16.97 23.12
N GLU A 78 -3.38 -17.80 23.06
CA GLU A 78 -2.43 -17.98 24.17
C GLU A 78 -1.30 -16.93 24.22
N GLN A 79 -1.27 -16.00 23.26
CA GLN A 79 -0.24 -14.97 23.15
C GLN A 79 -0.85 -13.60 23.44
N ALA A 80 -0.22 -12.83 24.32
CA ALA A 80 -0.73 -11.55 24.78
C ALA A 80 -0.60 -10.44 23.73
N GLY A 81 0.34 -10.55 22.80
CA GLY A 81 0.44 -9.64 21.67
C GLY A 81 1.59 -9.94 20.72
N VAL A 82 1.73 -9.11 19.70
CA VAL A 82 2.82 -9.22 18.70
C VAL A 82 3.95 -8.27 19.02
N HIS A 83 5.14 -8.62 18.54
CA HIS A 83 6.31 -7.78 18.69
C HIS A 83 6.33 -6.69 17.63
N MET A 84 5.88 -5.48 17.97
CA MET A 84 5.71 -4.39 17.00
C MET A 84 7.01 -4.04 16.26
N SER A 85 8.15 -4.00 16.96
CA SER A 85 9.45 -3.70 16.33
C SER A 85 9.87 -4.72 15.28
N ARG A 86 9.46 -5.99 15.42
CA ARG A 86 9.79 -7.04 14.44
C ARG A 86 9.17 -6.79 13.08
N PHE A 87 8.04 -6.09 13.00
CA PHE A 87 7.47 -5.72 11.69
C PHE A 87 8.38 -4.72 10.97
N GLU A 88 8.81 -3.66 11.66
CA GLU A 88 9.69 -2.66 11.07
C GLU A 88 11.06 -3.23 10.72
N GLU A 89 11.63 -4.08 11.57
CA GLU A 89 12.87 -4.81 11.29
C GLU A 89 12.76 -5.62 10.00
N VAL A 90 11.70 -6.42 9.85
CA VAL A 90 11.48 -7.22 8.65
C VAL A 90 11.31 -6.35 7.41
N VAL A 91 10.51 -5.28 7.50
CA VAL A 91 10.30 -4.36 6.37
C VAL A 91 11.63 -3.73 5.95
N ASN A 92 12.44 -3.24 6.89
CA ASN A 92 13.74 -2.63 6.59
C ASN A 92 14.71 -3.65 5.99
N GLU A 93 14.81 -4.85 6.57
CA GLU A 93 15.67 -5.92 6.04
C GLU A 93 15.27 -6.34 4.63
N ALA A 94 13.97 -6.44 4.35
CA ALA A 94 13.48 -6.80 3.02
C ALA A 94 13.82 -5.71 2.00
N ILE A 95 13.62 -4.44 2.35
CA ILE A 95 13.93 -3.32 1.45
C ILE A 95 15.45 -3.22 1.23
N ASP A 96 16.26 -3.29 2.29
CA ASP A 96 17.72 -3.22 2.17
C ASP A 96 18.30 -4.43 1.40
N GLY A 97 17.77 -5.63 1.66
CA GLY A 97 18.17 -6.86 0.98
C GLY A 97 17.82 -6.89 -0.50
N VAL A 98 16.65 -6.37 -0.86
CA VAL A 98 16.18 -6.23 -2.26
C VAL A 98 16.94 -5.12 -2.98
N VAL A 99 17.24 -4.01 -2.32
CA VAL A 99 18.09 -2.95 -2.87
C VAL A 99 19.49 -3.44 -3.26
N LEU A 100 19.99 -4.52 -2.63
CA LEU A 100 21.34 -5.03 -2.82
C LEU A 100 21.49 -6.17 -3.84
N ARG A 101 20.41 -6.83 -4.29
CA ARG A 101 20.56 -8.10 -5.04
C ARG A 101 19.74 -8.22 -6.32
N GLU A 102 18.53 -7.67 -6.40
CA GLU A 102 17.64 -7.70 -7.56
C GLU A 102 16.43 -6.81 -7.25
N SER A 103 15.92 -6.06 -8.22
CA SER A 103 14.62 -5.40 -8.06
C SER A 103 13.52 -6.46 -8.11
N LEU A 104 12.66 -6.50 -7.09
CA LEU A 104 11.49 -7.38 -7.10
C LEU A 104 10.28 -6.64 -7.63
N ARG A 105 9.26 -7.39 -8.08
CA ARG A 105 7.93 -6.83 -8.29
C ARG A 105 7.26 -6.54 -6.95
N THR A 106 6.22 -5.71 -6.95
CA THR A 106 5.56 -5.24 -5.74
C THR A 106 4.96 -6.39 -4.92
N GLU A 107 4.33 -7.34 -5.60
CA GLU A 107 3.70 -8.52 -5.01
C GLU A 107 4.71 -9.57 -4.52
N GLU A 108 5.88 -9.68 -5.16
CA GLU A 108 6.97 -10.54 -4.72
C GLU A 108 7.64 -9.98 -3.47
N LEU A 109 7.87 -8.67 -3.41
CA LEU A 109 8.33 -7.99 -2.21
C LEU A 109 7.33 -8.18 -1.06
N ALA A 110 6.03 -8.04 -1.34
CA ALA A 110 4.99 -8.29 -0.35
C ALA A 110 5.02 -9.74 0.16
N ALA A 111 5.21 -10.72 -0.74
CA ALA A 111 5.34 -12.14 -0.37
C ALA A 111 6.53 -12.38 0.55
N HIS A 112 7.70 -11.85 0.18
CA HIS A 112 8.91 -11.97 0.97
C HIS A 112 8.73 -11.42 2.39
N ILE A 113 8.12 -10.24 2.52
CA ILE A 113 7.85 -9.61 3.82
C ILE A 113 6.82 -10.45 4.61
N ALA A 114 5.76 -10.93 3.96
CA ALA A 114 4.69 -11.70 4.61
C ALA A 114 5.22 -13.00 5.21
N GLU A 115 6.02 -13.75 4.46
CA GLU A 115 6.64 -15.00 4.91
C GLU A 115 7.51 -14.78 6.15
N ARG A 116 8.35 -13.75 6.11
CA ARG A 116 9.27 -13.42 7.19
C ARG A 116 8.56 -12.89 8.44
N ILE A 117 7.49 -12.11 8.29
CA ILE A 117 6.63 -11.70 9.40
C ILE A 117 5.98 -12.92 10.04
N ARG A 118 5.39 -13.81 9.24
CA ARG A 118 4.75 -15.03 9.73
C ARG A 118 5.73 -15.84 10.60
N GLU A 119 6.94 -16.05 10.11
CA GLU A 119 8.00 -16.77 10.82
C GLU A 119 8.43 -16.07 12.11
N ARG A 120 8.76 -14.77 12.05
CA ARG A 120 9.28 -14.03 13.21
C ARG A 120 8.23 -13.74 14.28
N GLN A 121 6.96 -13.66 13.91
CA GLN A 121 5.85 -13.50 14.85
C GLN A 121 5.24 -14.82 15.29
N GLN A 122 5.68 -15.96 14.71
CA GLN A 122 5.14 -17.29 14.97
C GLN A 122 3.62 -17.38 14.71
N GLY A 123 3.14 -16.62 13.73
CA GLY A 123 1.75 -16.62 13.30
C GLY A 123 1.43 -17.77 12.34
N ARG A 124 0.15 -18.09 12.18
CA ARG A 124 -0.32 -19.07 11.19
C ARG A 124 -0.45 -18.45 9.81
N ARG A 125 -0.80 -17.16 9.74
CA ARG A 125 -1.09 -16.39 8.54
C ARG A 125 -0.58 -14.96 8.70
N ALA A 126 0.21 -14.48 7.75
CA ALA A 126 0.56 -13.07 7.62
C ALA A 126 0.03 -12.50 6.30
N GLU A 127 -0.26 -11.20 6.31
CA GLU A 127 -0.77 -10.44 5.18
C GLU A 127 0.00 -9.13 5.07
N VAL A 128 0.48 -8.83 3.87
CA VAL A 128 1.21 -7.61 3.56
C VAL A 128 0.60 -6.98 2.33
N THR A 129 0.38 -5.67 2.38
CA THR A 129 -0.04 -4.86 1.24
C THR A 129 0.96 -3.73 1.06
N ILE A 130 1.39 -3.54 -0.17
CA ILE A 130 2.27 -2.46 -0.59
C ILE A 130 1.53 -1.66 -1.65
N THR A 131 1.41 -0.35 -1.43
CA THR A 131 0.83 0.59 -2.39
C THR A 131 1.92 1.56 -2.84
N ALA A 132 2.37 1.45 -4.08
CA ALA A 132 3.42 2.30 -4.64
C ALA A 132 2.84 3.34 -5.61
N ARG A 133 3.37 4.56 -5.58
CA ARG A 133 3.02 5.61 -6.56
C ARG A 133 3.97 5.53 -7.74
N TYR A 134 3.40 5.27 -8.91
CA TYR A 134 4.14 4.99 -10.13
C TYR A 134 3.87 6.08 -11.18
N PRO A 135 4.88 6.90 -11.55
CA PRO A 135 4.77 7.81 -12.67
C PRO A 135 4.89 7.10 -14.03
N GLU A 136 3.95 7.37 -14.92
CA GLU A 136 3.96 6.93 -16.31
C GLU A 136 3.99 8.13 -17.26
N ARG A 137 4.63 7.99 -18.42
CA ARG A 137 4.68 9.06 -19.43
C ARG A 137 3.52 8.89 -20.41
N VAL A 138 2.76 9.96 -20.60
CA VAL A 138 1.61 9.98 -21.50
C VAL A 138 1.69 11.17 -22.45
N SER A 139 1.43 10.89 -23.73
CA SER A 139 1.43 11.88 -24.80
C SER A 139 0.03 12.43 -25.04
N ALA A 140 -0.09 13.77 -25.13
CA ALA A 140 -1.36 14.40 -25.46
C ALA A 140 -1.80 14.04 -26.89
N PRO A 141 -3.05 13.59 -27.12
CA PRO A 141 -3.46 12.94 -28.37
C PRO A 141 -3.40 13.83 -29.62
N VAL A 142 -3.45 15.15 -29.47
CA VAL A 142 -3.43 16.10 -30.59
C VAL A 142 -2.11 16.86 -30.66
N SER A 143 -1.63 17.41 -29.53
CA SER A 143 -0.42 18.23 -29.51
C SER A 143 0.88 17.42 -29.40
N GLY A 144 0.80 16.15 -28.99
CA GLY A 144 1.96 15.30 -28.74
C GLY A 144 2.83 15.78 -27.57
N ILE A 145 2.31 16.69 -26.74
CA ILE A 145 3.06 17.18 -25.58
C ILE A 145 3.11 16.06 -24.55
N GLU A 146 4.31 15.69 -24.17
CA GLU A 146 4.56 14.70 -23.12
C GLU A 146 4.21 15.27 -21.75
N SER A 147 3.49 14.49 -20.97
CA SER A 147 3.18 14.76 -19.56
C SER A 147 3.38 13.51 -18.72
N GLN A 148 3.28 13.67 -17.40
CA GLN A 148 3.41 12.58 -16.46
C GLN A 148 2.09 12.38 -15.72
N GLU A 149 1.62 11.14 -15.68
CA GLU A 149 0.49 10.73 -14.88
C GLU A 149 0.95 9.80 -13.76
N ILE A 150 0.31 9.92 -12.59
CA ILE A 150 0.64 9.11 -11.41
C ILE A 150 -0.43 8.05 -11.23
N TYR A 151 -0.01 6.80 -11.35
CA TYR A 151 -0.80 5.60 -11.09
C TYR A 151 -0.45 5.04 -9.71
N ARG A 152 -1.28 4.12 -9.20
CA ARG A 152 -0.92 3.32 -8.03
C ARG A 152 -0.73 1.87 -8.42
N LEU A 153 0.34 1.27 -7.93
CA LEU A 153 0.60 -0.16 -8.02
C LEU A 153 0.32 -0.79 -6.66
N PHE A 154 -0.34 -1.94 -6.68
CA PHE A 154 -0.63 -2.73 -5.50
C PHE A 154 0.09 -4.07 -5.59
N GLY A 155 0.79 -4.43 -4.53
CA GLY A 155 1.25 -5.79 -4.30
C GLY A 155 0.73 -6.25 -2.96
N THR A 156 -0.10 -7.29 -2.97
CA THR A 156 -0.58 -7.93 -1.75
C THR A 156 -0.11 -9.37 -1.71
N ALA A 157 0.30 -9.84 -0.54
CA ALA A 157 0.60 -11.24 -0.33
C ALA A 157 0.03 -11.75 0.98
N VAL A 158 -0.36 -13.02 0.96
CA VAL A 158 -0.83 -13.77 2.12
C VAL A 158 0.00 -15.03 2.24
N ALA A 159 0.82 -15.10 3.30
CA ALA A 159 1.68 -16.23 3.60
C ALA A 159 1.05 -17.12 4.67
N SER A 160 1.11 -18.44 4.49
CA SER A 160 0.61 -19.44 5.44
C SER A 160 1.36 -20.77 5.32
N GLU A 161 1.09 -21.73 6.21
CA GLU A 161 1.62 -23.11 6.07
C GLU A 161 1.19 -23.82 4.77
N ARG A 162 0.10 -23.35 4.14
CA ARG A 162 -0.43 -23.93 2.90
C ARG A 162 0.20 -23.33 1.65
N GLY A 163 1.21 -22.47 1.81
CA GLY A 163 1.83 -21.70 0.74
C GLY A 163 1.49 -20.21 0.78
N THR A 164 2.15 -19.47 -0.11
CA THR A 164 1.99 -18.02 -0.28
C THR A 164 1.18 -17.70 -1.53
N ARG A 165 0.17 -16.83 -1.39
CA ARG A 165 -0.61 -16.31 -2.52
C ARG A 165 -0.34 -14.83 -2.69
N THR A 166 -0.24 -14.39 -3.92
CA THR A 166 0.01 -12.99 -4.27
C THR A 166 -1.15 -12.40 -5.05
N MET A 167 -1.22 -11.08 -5.08
CA MET A 167 -2.15 -10.31 -5.87
C MET A 167 -1.42 -9.06 -6.34
N ALA A 168 -1.33 -8.91 -7.65
CA ALA A 168 -0.88 -7.67 -8.27
C ALA A 168 -2.12 -6.82 -8.61
N GLY A 169 -1.98 -5.50 -8.56
CA GLY A 169 -3.06 -4.62 -8.95
C GLY A 169 -2.56 -3.25 -9.39
N VAL A 170 -3.43 -2.55 -10.11
CA VAL A 170 -3.21 -1.18 -10.55
C VAL A 170 -4.44 -0.34 -10.28
N GLU A 171 -4.24 0.94 -9.99
CA GLU A 171 -5.30 1.94 -10.00
C GLU A 171 -4.95 3.07 -10.94
N ALA A 172 -5.89 3.33 -11.85
CA ALA A 172 -5.84 4.39 -12.83
C ALA A 172 -6.96 5.38 -12.60
N GLN A 173 -6.68 6.63 -12.94
CA GLN A 173 -7.64 7.71 -12.87
C GLN A 173 -7.99 8.17 -14.28
N GLY A 174 -9.28 8.10 -14.63
CA GLY A 174 -9.77 8.52 -15.95
C GLY A 174 -10.90 9.54 -15.84
N MET A 175 -11.29 10.12 -16.98
CA MET A 175 -12.53 10.87 -17.09
C MET A 175 -13.62 9.95 -17.62
N THR A 176 -14.74 9.89 -16.90
CA THR A 176 -15.93 9.13 -17.30
C THR A 176 -17.04 10.11 -17.64
N ALA A 177 -17.78 9.85 -18.72
CA ALA A 177 -18.91 10.66 -19.15
C ALA A 177 -20.20 9.85 -19.00
N CYS A 178 -21.26 10.49 -18.51
CA CYS A 178 -22.55 9.82 -18.35
C CYS A 178 -23.30 9.80 -19.69
N PRO A 179 -23.63 8.62 -20.25
CA PRO A 179 -24.43 8.56 -21.47
C PRO A 179 -25.87 9.07 -21.23
N CYS A 180 -26.43 8.79 -20.04
CA CYS A 180 -27.84 9.10 -19.74
C CYS A 180 -28.16 10.59 -19.81
N ALA A 181 -27.26 11.45 -19.32
CA ALA A 181 -27.48 12.90 -19.37
C ALA A 181 -27.44 13.43 -20.81
N GLN A 182 -26.58 12.85 -21.66
CA GLN A 182 -26.51 13.21 -23.07
C GLN A 182 -27.81 12.81 -23.80
N GLU A 183 -28.31 11.59 -23.54
CA GLU A 183 -29.57 11.10 -24.11
C GLU A 183 -30.76 11.99 -23.71
N MET A 184 -30.88 12.32 -22.42
CA MET A 184 -31.95 13.16 -21.91
C MET A 184 -31.95 14.57 -22.52
N VAL A 185 -30.78 15.21 -22.61
CA VAL A 185 -30.65 16.53 -23.24
C VAL A 185 -30.96 16.45 -24.74
N THR A 186 -30.51 15.37 -25.41
CA THR A 186 -30.81 15.11 -26.83
C THR A 186 -32.31 14.98 -27.07
N GLU A 187 -33.00 14.15 -26.29
CA GLU A 187 -34.44 13.91 -26.42
C GLU A 187 -35.24 15.18 -26.17
N SER A 188 -34.98 15.88 -25.05
CA SER A 188 -35.65 17.15 -24.74
C SER A 188 -35.44 18.21 -25.83
N SER A 189 -34.22 18.27 -26.39
CA SER A 189 -33.90 19.22 -27.45
C SER A 189 -34.61 18.86 -28.76
N ARG A 190 -34.73 17.57 -29.10
CA ARG A 190 -35.52 17.09 -30.25
C ARG A 190 -36.98 17.49 -30.13
N GLU A 191 -37.60 17.28 -28.97
CA GLU A 191 -39.00 17.65 -28.72
C GLU A 191 -39.24 19.15 -28.92
N ARG A 192 -38.34 19.98 -28.36
CA ARG A 192 -38.44 21.45 -28.47
C ARG A 192 -38.26 21.94 -29.91
N LEU A 193 -37.30 21.40 -30.65
CA LEU A 193 -37.09 21.78 -32.06
C LEU A 193 -38.27 21.37 -32.95
N ARG A 194 -38.84 20.18 -32.74
CA ARG A 194 -40.06 19.77 -33.46
C ARG A 194 -41.23 20.69 -33.15
N ALA A 195 -41.40 21.08 -31.88
CA ALA A 195 -42.45 22.00 -31.47
C ALA A 195 -42.30 23.40 -32.12
N ASP A 196 -41.08 23.80 -32.46
CA ASP A 196 -40.77 25.06 -33.17
C ASP A 196 -40.81 24.93 -34.70
N GLY A 197 -41.23 23.77 -35.23
CA GLY A 197 -41.49 23.57 -36.66
C GLY A 197 -40.30 23.05 -37.49
N PHE A 198 -39.20 22.67 -36.85
CA PHE A 198 -38.07 22.05 -37.54
C PHE A 198 -38.43 20.64 -38.02
N THR A 199 -38.01 20.30 -39.24
CA THR A 199 -38.14 18.95 -39.80
C THR A 199 -37.13 17.98 -39.18
N ASP A 200 -37.39 16.67 -39.25
CA ASP A 200 -36.45 15.67 -38.71
C ASP A 200 -35.06 15.74 -39.38
N ASP A 201 -35.00 16.11 -40.67
CA ASP A 201 -33.74 16.31 -41.39
C ASP A 201 -32.95 17.53 -40.88
N GLU A 202 -33.64 18.64 -40.59
CA GLU A 202 -33.01 19.83 -40.00
C GLU A 202 -32.53 19.55 -38.58
N ILE A 203 -33.31 18.81 -37.79
CA ILE A 203 -32.93 18.40 -36.43
C ILE A 203 -31.70 17.50 -36.46
N ALA A 204 -31.65 16.53 -37.38
CA ALA A 204 -30.48 15.67 -37.55
C ALA A 204 -29.22 16.49 -37.87
N ARG A 205 -29.33 17.47 -38.79
CA ARG A 205 -28.24 18.39 -39.12
C ARG A 205 -27.77 19.23 -37.92
N VAL A 206 -28.69 19.64 -37.04
CA VAL A 206 -28.33 20.37 -35.81
C VAL A 206 -27.45 19.50 -34.91
N PHE A 207 -27.83 18.25 -34.65
CA PHE A 207 -27.05 17.36 -33.77
C PHE A 207 -25.74 16.86 -34.39
N GLU A 208 -25.63 16.85 -35.72
CA GLU A 208 -24.36 16.60 -36.40
C GLU A 208 -23.39 17.78 -36.24
N ALA A 209 -23.90 19.02 -36.28
CA ALA A 209 -23.07 20.22 -36.19
C ALA A 209 -22.79 20.67 -34.74
N VAL A 210 -23.67 20.35 -33.79
CA VAL A 210 -23.63 20.85 -32.42
C VAL A 210 -23.47 19.67 -31.43
N PRO A 211 -22.32 19.54 -30.76
CA PRO A 211 -22.12 18.52 -29.74
C PRO A 211 -23.11 18.67 -28.58
N VAL A 212 -23.78 17.58 -28.22
CA VAL A 212 -24.64 17.56 -27.03
C VAL A 212 -23.77 17.39 -25.80
N ALA A 213 -23.83 18.38 -24.91
CA ALA A 213 -23.10 18.33 -23.66
C ALA A 213 -23.61 17.20 -22.76
N THR A 214 -22.69 16.63 -21.99
CA THR A 214 -22.98 15.75 -20.86
C THR A 214 -22.11 16.14 -19.68
N HIS A 215 -22.49 15.71 -18.47
CA HIS A 215 -21.58 15.81 -17.35
C HIS A 215 -20.55 14.70 -17.41
N ASN A 216 -19.35 15.03 -16.94
CA ASN A 216 -18.29 14.08 -16.72
C ASN A 216 -17.80 14.17 -15.28
N GLN A 217 -17.08 13.15 -14.87
CA GLN A 217 -16.45 13.10 -13.57
C GLN A 217 -15.16 12.31 -13.65
N ARG A 218 -14.29 12.59 -12.70
CA ARG A 218 -13.10 11.79 -12.46
C ARG A 218 -13.52 10.44 -11.91
N GLY A 219 -13.22 9.39 -12.65
CA GLY A 219 -13.37 8.00 -12.23
C GLY A 219 -12.03 7.44 -11.75
N ILE A 220 -12.10 6.54 -10.78
CA ILE A 220 -10.96 5.75 -10.33
C ILE A 220 -11.32 4.29 -10.61
N GLY A 221 -10.49 3.62 -11.41
CA GLY A 221 -10.63 2.21 -11.72
C GLY A 221 -9.48 1.45 -11.07
N THR A 222 -9.80 0.33 -10.41
CA THR A 222 -8.79 -0.53 -9.78
C THR A 222 -8.95 -1.95 -10.28
N LEU A 223 -7.88 -2.54 -10.80
CA LEU A 223 -7.82 -3.92 -11.23
C LEU A 223 -6.90 -4.70 -10.29
N HIS A 224 -7.32 -5.90 -9.88
CA HIS A 224 -6.51 -6.82 -9.10
C HIS A 224 -6.55 -8.19 -9.74
N ILE A 225 -5.39 -8.84 -9.85
CA ILE A 225 -5.24 -10.20 -10.36
C ILE A 225 -4.50 -11.03 -9.31
N GLY A 226 -5.15 -12.11 -8.86
CA GLY A 226 -4.60 -13.02 -7.86
C GLY A 226 -3.83 -14.16 -8.50
N CYS A 227 -2.65 -14.43 -7.98
CA CYS A 227 -1.78 -15.52 -8.40
C CYS A 227 -1.62 -16.55 -7.26
N PRO A 228 -1.88 -17.84 -7.52
CA PRO A 228 -1.53 -18.88 -6.57
C PRO A 228 -0.02 -19.05 -6.50
N GLU A 229 0.45 -19.78 -5.48
CA GLU A 229 1.85 -20.15 -5.35
C GLU A 229 2.36 -20.88 -6.60
N GLY A 230 3.56 -20.51 -7.07
CA GLY A 230 4.15 -21.10 -8.28
C GLY A 230 3.60 -20.54 -9.59
N CYS A 231 2.78 -19.49 -9.57
CA CYS A 231 2.44 -18.76 -10.78
C CYS A 231 3.71 -18.16 -11.41
N THR A 232 3.96 -18.47 -12.69
CA THR A 232 5.11 -17.96 -13.45
C THR A 232 4.73 -16.84 -14.42
N GLU A 233 3.43 -16.51 -14.50
CA GLU A 233 2.96 -15.42 -15.36
C GLU A 233 3.37 -14.09 -14.77
N ALA A 234 4.07 -13.28 -15.57
CA ALA A 234 4.42 -11.93 -15.22
C ALA A 234 3.22 -11.01 -15.45
N LEU A 235 2.77 -10.32 -14.40
CA LEU A 235 1.70 -9.35 -14.47
C LEU A 235 2.32 -7.96 -14.49
N GLU A 236 2.67 -7.50 -15.68
CA GLU A 236 3.28 -6.20 -15.88
C GLU A 236 2.26 -5.07 -15.69
N ALA A 237 2.63 -4.04 -14.94
CA ALA A 237 1.74 -2.93 -14.63
C ALA A 237 1.21 -2.21 -15.87
N GLU A 238 2.05 -2.02 -16.90
CA GLU A 238 1.65 -1.44 -18.20
C GLU A 238 0.49 -2.21 -18.83
N VAL A 239 0.60 -3.54 -18.88
CA VAL A 239 -0.43 -4.41 -19.48
C VAL A 239 -1.75 -4.33 -18.70
N LEU A 240 -1.68 -4.06 -17.39
CA LEU A 240 -2.88 -3.89 -16.57
C LEU A 240 -3.50 -2.50 -16.70
N LEU A 241 -2.76 -1.50 -17.19
CA LEU A 241 -3.21 -0.12 -17.38
C LEU A 241 -3.82 0.13 -18.77
N GLU A 242 -3.54 -0.72 -19.76
CA GLU A 242 -4.14 -0.71 -21.10
C GLU A 242 -5.56 -1.30 -21.15
#